data_AF-A0A962WA66-F1
#
_entry.id   AF-A0A962WA66-F1
#
_cell.length_a   1.000
_cell.length_b   1.000
_cell.length_c   1.000
_cell.angle_alpha   90.00
_cell.angle_beta   90.00
_cell.angle_gamma   90.00
#
_symmetry.space_group_name_H-M   'P 1'
#
loop_
_entity.id
_entity.type
_entity.pdbx_description
1 polymer ?
#
loop_
_entity_poly.entity_id
_entity_poly.type
_entity_poly.pdbx_seq_one_letter_code
_entity_poly.pdbx_strand_id
1 'polypeptide(L)'
;LRPNDDPGDVFFYRLRPVISTLVHKTHMPYALDSRRMARFQELFLAGDWEVSQLPDYSRANTVNPVATFNDIPAGARYRFMLDNAEYFVTTFIRGPVCAGQIATNVIEDQFWVTFQDPQSDLSVTDPDYLASILPHLVLVPQKEGLVTMYADWKDRVHEMNRYLELRGEAYRKAEPRGRSLEDIWNGNGENENAALTVFRNFDNAMVTTGFSGGLPKTLWVMDYPMLERTYYLLVVNFNVYGSVATQAETRLYFDLMRANGENNFLHFMPPQVRTGMRDSWYLGSDAQTKISKLYEIVNEDMPVDIPYKGDDPKAEFVSLVTARLQAAAGPPDVLNRCPSAPCYSAGA
;
A
#
# COMPACT_ATOMS: atom_id res chain seq x y z
N LEU A 1 -4.18 -11.95 -23.01
CA LEU A 1 -3.27 -10.80 -23.07
C LEU A 1 -3.46 -9.91 -21.86
N ARG A 2 -2.63 -10.16 -20.86
CA ARG A 2 -2.32 -9.30 -19.73
C ARG A 2 -1.11 -8.42 -20.11
N PRO A 3 -0.88 -7.31 -19.39
CA PRO A 3 0.29 -6.44 -19.64
C PRO A 3 1.64 -7.15 -19.50
N ASN A 4 1.69 -8.31 -18.83
CA ASN A 4 2.87 -9.13 -18.59
C ASN A 4 2.79 -10.51 -19.28
N ASP A 5 1.89 -10.70 -20.25
CA ASP A 5 1.95 -11.86 -21.14
C ASP A 5 3.08 -11.67 -22.17
N ASP A 6 3.55 -12.77 -22.77
CA ASP A 6 4.50 -12.74 -23.88
C ASP A 6 3.94 -11.88 -25.03
N PRO A 7 4.66 -10.84 -25.49
CA PRO A 7 4.20 -9.99 -26.58
C PRO A 7 4.09 -10.73 -27.93
N GLY A 8 4.71 -11.90 -28.07
CA GLY A 8 4.80 -12.67 -29.30
C GLY A 8 5.75 -12.00 -30.29
N ASP A 9 5.20 -11.17 -31.18
CA ASP A 9 5.97 -10.45 -32.20
C ASP A 9 6.50 -9.10 -31.67
N VAL A 10 7.40 -8.49 -32.43
CA VAL A 10 7.90 -7.13 -32.14
C VAL A 10 6.74 -6.14 -32.13
N PHE A 11 6.60 -5.41 -31.04
CA PHE A 11 5.57 -4.40 -30.86
C PHE A 11 6.18 -3.00 -30.65
N PHE A 12 5.37 -1.97 -30.89
CA PHE A 12 5.77 -0.57 -30.75
C PHE A 12 4.73 0.20 -29.95
N TYR A 13 5.18 1.09 -29.07
CA TYR A 13 4.31 2.05 -28.41
C TYR A 13 4.02 3.24 -29.33
N ARG A 14 2.77 3.72 -29.32
CA ARG A 14 2.35 4.92 -30.06
C ARG A 14 1.62 5.87 -29.14
N LEU A 15 2.13 7.10 -29.03
CA LEU A 15 1.41 8.19 -28.38
C LEU A 15 0.22 8.59 -29.24
N ARG A 16 -0.95 8.69 -28.62
CA ARG A 16 -2.19 9.13 -29.27
C ARG A 16 -2.79 10.29 -28.48
N PRO A 17 -3.26 11.36 -29.16
CA PRO A 17 -3.95 12.44 -28.47
C PRO A 17 -5.27 11.92 -27.88
N VAL A 18 -5.58 12.35 -26.66
CA VAL A 18 -6.88 12.12 -26.03
C VAL A 18 -7.86 13.16 -26.59
N ILE A 19 -8.82 12.71 -27.39
CA ILE A 19 -9.85 13.56 -28.02
C ILE A 19 -11.22 13.46 -27.35
N SER A 20 -11.37 12.56 -26.39
CA SER A 20 -12.60 12.38 -25.61
C SER A 20 -12.67 13.37 -24.45
N THR A 21 -13.88 13.61 -23.94
CA THR A 21 -14.10 14.34 -22.70
C THR A 21 -13.31 13.70 -21.57
N LEU A 22 -12.53 14.51 -20.86
CA LEU A 22 -11.81 14.09 -19.68
C LEU A 22 -12.78 13.99 -18.50
N VAL A 23 -12.76 12.85 -17.82
CA VAL A 23 -13.51 12.65 -16.58
C VAL A 23 -12.55 12.28 -15.45
N HIS A 24 -12.88 12.73 -14.24
CA HIS A 24 -12.01 12.56 -13.08
C HIS A 24 -11.71 11.08 -12.79
N LYS A 25 -12.57 10.11 -13.14
CA LYS A 25 -12.28 8.68 -12.90
C LYS A 25 -11.15 8.14 -13.78
N THR A 26 -11.17 8.43 -15.09
CA THR A 26 -10.28 7.80 -16.07
C THR A 26 -9.07 8.63 -16.48
N HIS A 27 -9.02 9.91 -16.08
CA HIS A 27 -7.89 10.79 -16.38
C HIS A 27 -6.80 10.71 -15.29
N MET A 28 -5.78 9.87 -15.50
CA MET A 28 -4.63 9.68 -14.61
C MET A 28 -3.36 10.11 -15.36
N PRO A 29 -3.05 11.42 -15.43
CA PRO A 29 -1.91 11.89 -16.20
C PRO A 29 -0.60 11.41 -15.57
N TYR A 30 0.30 10.91 -16.42
CA TYR A 30 1.68 10.61 -16.04
C TYR A 30 2.60 11.47 -16.92
N ALA A 31 3.24 12.47 -16.32
CA ALA A 31 4.11 13.39 -17.03
C ALA A 31 5.28 12.64 -17.71
N LEU A 32 5.65 13.07 -18.92
CA LEU A 32 6.85 12.61 -19.62
C LEU A 32 7.70 13.84 -19.92
N ASP A 33 8.67 14.11 -19.05
CA ASP A 33 9.55 15.27 -19.13
C ASP A 33 11.01 14.91 -18.83
N SER A 34 11.92 15.86 -19.06
CA SER A 34 13.36 15.66 -18.88
C SER A 34 13.77 15.45 -17.42
N ARG A 35 13.05 16.06 -16.46
CA ARG A 35 13.32 15.88 -15.02
C ARG A 35 13.04 14.44 -14.62
N ARG A 36 11.91 13.90 -15.05
CA ARG A 36 11.52 12.52 -14.79
C ARG A 36 12.46 11.53 -15.48
N MET A 37 12.86 11.79 -16.72
CA MET A 37 13.86 10.97 -17.41
C MET A 37 15.18 10.93 -16.62
N ALA A 38 15.69 12.09 -16.18
CA ALA A 38 16.91 12.16 -15.37
C ALA A 38 16.77 11.37 -14.07
N ARG A 39 15.61 11.45 -13.40
CA ARG A 39 15.34 10.67 -12.19
C ARG A 39 15.33 9.16 -12.45
N PHE A 40 14.78 8.70 -13.58
CA PHE A 40 14.81 7.28 -13.92
C PHE A 40 16.22 6.78 -14.22
N GLN A 41 17.02 7.59 -14.92
CA GLN A 41 18.43 7.28 -15.15
C GLN A 41 19.22 7.22 -13.84
N GLU A 42 18.97 8.14 -12.91
CA GLU A 42 19.56 8.12 -11.57
C GLU A 42 19.20 6.83 -10.82
N LEU A 43 17.92 6.46 -10.79
CA LEU A 43 17.45 5.29 -10.04
C LEU A 43 17.92 3.96 -10.65
N PHE A 44 17.89 3.84 -11.98
CA PHE A 44 18.05 2.54 -12.64
C PHE A 44 19.34 2.39 -13.44
N LEU A 45 20.02 3.46 -13.84
CA LEU A 45 21.20 3.39 -14.72
C LEU A 45 22.49 3.93 -14.10
N ALA A 46 22.42 4.61 -12.95
CA ALA A 46 23.59 5.23 -12.33
C ALA A 46 24.30 4.37 -11.28
N GLY A 47 23.66 3.29 -10.80
CA GLY A 47 24.22 2.40 -9.79
C GLY A 47 24.94 1.18 -10.36
N ASP A 48 25.78 0.56 -9.54
CA ASP A 48 26.50 -0.67 -9.87
C ASP A 48 25.63 -1.90 -9.58
N TRP A 49 24.76 -2.25 -10.53
CA TRP A 49 23.96 -3.47 -10.49
C TRP A 49 23.78 -4.02 -11.90
N GLU A 50 23.56 -5.33 -12.02
CA GLU A 50 23.40 -6.01 -13.31
C GLU A 50 22.19 -6.95 -13.26
N VAL A 51 21.52 -7.11 -14.41
CA VAL A 51 20.51 -8.16 -14.58
C VAL A 51 21.21 -9.44 -15.01
N SER A 52 21.18 -10.44 -14.14
CA SER A 52 21.78 -11.75 -14.38
C SER A 52 21.03 -12.53 -15.46
N GLN A 53 19.70 -12.49 -15.41
CA GLN A 53 18.82 -13.15 -16.35
C GLN A 53 17.51 -12.35 -16.49
N LEU A 54 17.09 -12.11 -17.73
CA LEU A 54 15.75 -11.56 -17.96
C LEU A 54 14.69 -12.59 -17.57
N PRO A 55 13.68 -12.22 -16.78
CA PRO A 55 12.59 -13.13 -16.44
C PRO A 55 11.84 -13.54 -17.71
N ASP A 56 11.43 -14.80 -17.77
CA ASP A 56 10.51 -15.26 -18.80
C ASP A 56 9.06 -14.83 -18.50
N TYR A 57 8.16 -15.06 -19.46
CA TYR A 57 6.73 -14.78 -19.32
C TYR A 57 5.95 -15.91 -18.65
N SER A 58 6.60 -16.77 -17.85
CA SER A 58 5.94 -17.89 -17.19
C SER A 58 4.94 -17.44 -16.13
N ARG A 59 3.98 -18.32 -15.81
CA ARG A 59 3.00 -18.04 -14.75
C ARG A 59 3.67 -17.79 -13.40
N ALA A 60 4.78 -18.46 -13.10
CA ALA A 60 5.52 -18.26 -11.85
C ALA A 60 6.06 -16.82 -11.73
N ASN A 61 6.63 -16.29 -12.82
CA ASN A 61 7.19 -14.94 -12.85
C ASN A 61 6.11 -13.84 -12.90
N THR A 62 4.91 -14.13 -13.39
CA THR A 62 3.82 -13.12 -13.43
C THR A 62 3.14 -12.89 -12.07
N VAL A 63 3.29 -13.82 -11.11
CA VAL A 63 2.57 -13.78 -9.82
C VAL A 63 3.44 -13.37 -8.64
N ASN A 64 4.75 -13.16 -8.80
CA ASN A 64 5.61 -12.70 -7.71
C ASN A 64 6.55 -11.58 -8.19
N PRO A 65 6.04 -10.35 -8.37
CA PRO A 65 6.82 -9.26 -8.98
C PRO A 65 8.10 -8.95 -8.20
N VAL A 66 8.06 -9.04 -6.86
CA VAL A 66 9.22 -8.78 -6.01
C VAL A 66 10.36 -9.75 -6.32
N ALA A 67 10.04 -11.04 -6.47
CA ALA A 67 11.01 -12.07 -6.87
C ALA A 67 11.42 -11.95 -8.34
N THR A 68 10.47 -11.70 -9.24
CA THR A 68 10.71 -11.62 -10.70
C THR A 68 11.69 -10.52 -11.09
N PHE A 69 11.64 -9.38 -10.40
CA PHE A 69 12.50 -8.24 -10.68
C PHE A 69 13.57 -8.03 -9.60
N ASN A 70 13.91 -9.07 -8.85
CA ASN A 70 14.82 -8.99 -7.69
C ASN A 70 16.24 -8.52 -8.04
N ASP A 71 16.68 -8.72 -9.29
CA ASP A 71 17.97 -8.22 -9.79
C ASP A 71 18.03 -6.67 -9.78
N ILE A 72 16.87 -6.00 -9.89
CA ILE A 72 16.79 -4.54 -9.79
C ILE A 72 16.79 -4.16 -8.31
N PRO A 73 17.67 -3.24 -7.85
CA PRO A 73 17.74 -2.85 -6.45
C PRO A 73 16.38 -2.45 -5.86
N ALA A 74 15.99 -3.08 -4.76
CA ALA A 74 14.72 -2.84 -4.07
C ALA A 74 14.53 -1.35 -3.74
N GLY A 75 15.59 -0.67 -3.27
CA GLY A 75 15.56 0.76 -2.99
C GLY A 75 15.28 1.64 -4.21
N ALA A 76 15.78 1.26 -5.40
CA ALA A 76 15.49 1.98 -6.64
C ALA A 76 14.02 1.81 -7.05
N ARG A 77 13.50 0.58 -6.99
CA ARG A 77 12.10 0.26 -7.28
C ARG A 77 11.15 0.96 -6.31
N TYR A 78 11.45 0.93 -5.01
CA TYR A 78 10.60 1.57 -4.02
C TYR A 78 10.59 3.09 -4.20
N ARG A 79 11.75 3.73 -4.36
CA ARG A 79 11.83 5.18 -4.62
C ARG A 79 11.13 5.59 -5.91
N PHE A 80 11.20 4.80 -6.96
CA PHE A 80 10.43 5.04 -8.18
C PHE A 80 8.92 5.08 -7.92
N MET A 81 8.42 4.15 -7.09
CA MET A 81 7.02 4.12 -6.67
C MET A 81 6.67 5.29 -5.75
N LEU A 82 7.50 5.59 -4.76
CA LEU A 82 7.31 6.70 -3.81
C LEU A 82 7.32 8.07 -4.51
N ASP A 83 8.21 8.26 -5.49
CA ASP A 83 8.29 9.48 -6.30
C ASP A 83 6.96 9.79 -7.03
N ASN A 84 6.11 8.78 -7.22
CA ASN A 84 4.82 8.88 -7.90
C ASN A 84 3.71 8.15 -7.11
N ALA A 85 3.77 8.16 -5.78
CA ALA A 85 2.90 7.30 -4.98
C ALA A 85 1.41 7.61 -5.18
N GLU A 86 1.04 8.88 -5.34
CA GLU A 86 -0.33 9.29 -5.70
C GLU A 86 -0.77 8.58 -6.98
N TYR A 87 0.05 8.60 -8.03
CA TYR A 87 -0.28 7.96 -9.31
C TYR A 87 -0.49 6.45 -9.14
N PHE A 88 0.44 5.75 -8.47
CA PHE A 88 0.32 4.30 -8.24
C PHE A 88 -0.94 3.96 -7.44
N VAL A 89 -1.19 4.68 -6.34
CA VAL A 89 -2.39 4.49 -5.51
C VAL A 89 -3.66 4.80 -6.32
N THR A 90 -3.65 5.89 -7.07
CA THR A 90 -4.73 6.26 -7.99
C THR A 90 -5.03 5.14 -8.98
N THR A 91 -4.02 4.47 -9.55
CA THR A 91 -4.28 3.39 -10.54
C THR A 91 -5.08 2.22 -9.99
N PHE A 92 -4.93 1.85 -8.72
CA PHE A 92 -5.72 0.78 -8.11
C PHE A 92 -6.96 1.25 -7.35
N ILE A 93 -7.02 2.51 -6.90
CA ILE A 93 -8.23 3.11 -6.28
C ILE A 93 -9.25 3.54 -7.34
N ARG A 94 -8.78 4.08 -8.47
CA ARG A 94 -9.62 4.52 -9.59
C ARG A 94 -9.67 3.51 -10.73
N GLY A 95 -8.87 2.45 -10.66
CA GLY A 95 -8.83 1.40 -11.67
C GLY A 95 -10.11 0.56 -11.75
N PRO A 96 -10.23 -0.30 -12.78
CA PRO A 96 -11.37 -1.18 -12.98
C PRO A 96 -11.66 -2.13 -11.80
N VAL A 97 -10.63 -2.47 -11.03
CA VAL A 97 -10.73 -3.29 -9.82
C VAL A 97 -11.56 -2.67 -8.70
N CYS A 98 -11.70 -1.34 -8.71
CA CYS A 98 -12.51 -0.53 -7.79
C CYS A 98 -13.65 0.16 -8.55
N ALA A 99 -14.33 -0.60 -9.42
CA ALA A 99 -15.55 -0.17 -10.10
C ALA A 99 -16.74 -0.97 -9.57
N GLY A 100 -17.80 -0.26 -9.16
CA GLY A 100 -19.00 -0.88 -8.62
C GLY A 100 -18.93 -1.07 -7.10
N GLN A 101 -20.10 -1.07 -6.46
CA GLN A 101 -20.22 -1.13 -5.00
C GLN A 101 -19.57 -2.37 -4.38
N ILE A 102 -19.66 -3.53 -5.06
CA ILE A 102 -19.06 -4.76 -4.55
C ILE A 102 -17.58 -4.48 -4.29
N ALA A 103 -16.84 -4.04 -5.31
CA ALA A 103 -15.42 -3.74 -5.23
C ALA A 103 -15.08 -2.65 -4.20
N THR A 104 -15.80 -1.53 -4.20
CA THR A 104 -15.49 -0.40 -3.32
C THR A 104 -15.85 -0.66 -1.86
N ASN A 105 -16.75 -1.58 -1.54
CA ASN A 105 -17.09 -1.95 -0.15
C ASN A 105 -15.95 -2.64 0.63
N VAL A 106 -14.76 -2.83 0.05
CA VAL A 106 -13.56 -3.34 0.77
C VAL A 106 -12.81 -2.24 1.51
N ILE A 107 -12.98 -0.98 1.08
CA ILE A 107 -12.27 0.16 1.65
C ILE A 107 -13.21 1.03 2.47
N GLU A 108 -12.66 1.74 3.45
CA GLU A 108 -13.39 2.72 4.25
C GLU A 108 -13.80 3.93 3.41
N ASP A 109 -14.80 4.68 3.88
CA ASP A 109 -15.28 5.89 3.20
C ASP A 109 -14.19 6.98 3.12
N GLN A 110 -13.33 7.03 4.13
CA GLN A 110 -12.14 7.87 4.18
C GLN A 110 -11.04 7.17 4.96
N PHE A 111 -9.84 7.12 4.40
CA PHE A 111 -8.63 6.68 5.08
C PHE A 111 -7.40 7.39 4.52
N TRP A 112 -6.33 7.43 5.31
CA TRP A 112 -5.05 7.99 4.88
C TRP A 112 -4.07 6.89 4.54
N VAL A 113 -3.21 7.16 3.56
CA VAL A 113 -2.12 6.29 3.15
C VAL A 113 -0.81 7.05 3.36
N THR A 114 0.11 6.41 4.05
CA THR A 114 1.49 6.84 4.28
C THR A 114 2.42 5.68 3.94
N PHE A 115 3.71 5.93 3.90
CA PHE A 115 4.70 4.97 3.44
C PHE A 115 5.80 4.80 4.49
N GLN A 116 6.34 3.59 4.59
CA GLN A 116 7.51 3.34 5.42
C GLN A 116 8.74 4.01 4.79
N ASP A 117 9.63 4.58 5.60
CA ASP A 117 10.86 5.16 5.07
C ASP A 117 11.74 4.07 4.43
N PRO A 118 12.27 4.26 3.20
CA PRO A 118 13.15 3.27 2.57
C PRO A 118 14.37 2.88 3.40
N GLN A 119 14.85 3.76 4.29
CA GLN A 119 15.97 3.46 5.19
C GLN A 119 15.55 2.60 6.39
N SER A 120 14.27 2.62 6.74
CA SER A 120 13.69 1.79 7.80
C SER A 120 13.06 0.51 7.28
N ASP A 121 12.95 0.32 5.96
CA ASP A 121 12.38 -0.89 5.37
C ASP A 121 13.44 -1.99 5.21
N LEU A 122 13.37 -3.02 6.04
CA LEU A 122 14.29 -4.16 5.97
C LEU A 122 14.24 -4.87 4.62
N SER A 123 13.11 -4.86 3.91
CA SER A 123 13.05 -5.45 2.56
C SER A 123 13.83 -4.64 1.51
N VAL A 124 14.26 -3.42 1.86
CA VAL A 124 15.12 -2.56 1.08
C VAL A 124 16.56 -2.58 1.60
N THR A 125 16.76 -2.60 2.92
CA THR A 125 18.07 -2.43 3.56
C THR A 125 18.77 -3.74 3.94
N ASP A 126 18.04 -4.85 3.99
CA ASP A 126 18.55 -6.18 4.35
C ASP A 126 18.23 -7.20 3.24
N PRO A 127 19.19 -7.49 2.34
CA PRO A 127 19.00 -8.46 1.26
C PRO A 127 18.69 -9.88 1.75
N ASP A 128 19.20 -10.29 2.92
CA ASP A 128 18.96 -11.62 3.49
C ASP A 128 17.50 -11.72 3.97
N TYR A 129 17.02 -10.66 4.62
CA TYR A 129 15.60 -10.57 4.97
C TYR A 129 14.71 -10.59 3.73
N LEU A 130 15.01 -9.77 2.72
CA LEU A 130 14.23 -9.76 1.46
C LEU A 130 14.18 -11.18 0.86
N ALA A 131 15.33 -11.84 0.72
CA ALA A 131 15.42 -13.20 0.19
C ALA A 131 14.57 -14.20 1.00
N SER A 132 14.53 -14.05 2.32
CA SER A 132 13.74 -14.92 3.20
C SER A 132 12.23 -14.79 3.00
N ILE A 133 11.73 -13.61 2.62
CA ILE A 133 10.30 -13.37 2.42
C ILE A 133 9.84 -13.63 0.99
N LEU A 134 10.72 -13.56 -0.02
CA LEU A 134 10.36 -13.69 -1.44
C LEU A 134 9.42 -14.87 -1.75
N PRO A 135 9.65 -16.11 -1.25
CA PRO A 135 8.78 -17.25 -1.54
C PRO A 135 7.32 -17.05 -1.08
N HIS A 136 7.12 -16.24 -0.05
CA HIS A 136 5.84 -15.99 0.61
C HIS A 136 5.08 -14.79 0.01
N LEU A 137 5.66 -14.08 -0.95
CA LEU A 137 5.07 -12.88 -1.58
C LEU A 137 4.22 -13.18 -2.83
N VAL A 138 4.07 -14.46 -3.17
CA VAL A 138 3.30 -14.92 -4.34
C VAL A 138 1.84 -14.44 -4.26
N LEU A 139 1.42 -13.71 -5.30
CA LEU A 139 0.06 -13.24 -5.53
C LEU A 139 -0.84 -14.38 -6.01
N VAL A 140 -2.14 -14.09 -6.10
CA VAL A 140 -3.14 -15.05 -6.58
C VAL A 140 -2.86 -15.44 -8.04
N PRO A 141 -2.76 -16.75 -8.34
CA PRO A 141 -2.49 -17.22 -9.69
C PRO A 141 -3.70 -17.12 -10.60
N GLN A 142 -4.89 -16.73 -10.11
CA GLN A 142 -6.09 -16.49 -10.91
C GLN A 142 -6.47 -17.66 -11.82
N LYS A 143 -6.39 -18.89 -11.29
CA LYS A 143 -6.84 -20.10 -11.98
C LYS A 143 -8.37 -20.14 -12.00
N GLU A 144 -8.96 -20.80 -13.00
CA GLU A 144 -10.41 -20.94 -13.08
C GLU A 144 -10.93 -22.02 -12.13
N GLY A 145 -12.15 -21.82 -11.60
CA GLY A 145 -12.88 -22.77 -10.77
C GLY A 145 -12.97 -22.39 -9.28
N LEU A 146 -14.10 -22.72 -8.63
CA LEU A 146 -14.34 -22.41 -7.22
C LEU A 146 -13.56 -23.33 -6.25
N VAL A 147 -13.34 -24.59 -6.63
CA VAL A 147 -12.59 -25.55 -5.80
C VAL A 147 -11.11 -25.19 -5.76
N THR A 148 -10.54 -24.86 -6.92
CA THR A 148 -9.19 -24.31 -7.08
C THR A 148 -9.03 -23.01 -6.29
N MET A 149 -9.97 -22.07 -6.43
CA MET A 149 -9.98 -20.83 -5.64
C MET A 149 -9.94 -21.09 -4.13
N TYR A 150 -10.73 -22.05 -3.62
CA TYR A 150 -10.76 -22.34 -2.19
C TYR A 150 -9.48 -22.99 -1.66
N ALA A 151 -8.90 -23.92 -2.43
CA ALA A 151 -7.61 -24.52 -2.11
C ALA A 151 -6.51 -23.46 -2.12
N ASP A 152 -6.44 -22.66 -3.19
CA ASP A 152 -5.51 -21.56 -3.35
C ASP A 152 -5.65 -20.56 -2.18
N TRP A 153 -6.88 -20.26 -1.74
CA TRP A 153 -7.13 -19.35 -0.62
C TRP A 153 -6.51 -19.81 0.71
N LYS A 154 -6.64 -21.09 1.08
CA LYS A 154 -6.03 -21.61 2.31
C LYS A 154 -4.51 -21.50 2.27
N ASP A 155 -3.92 -21.90 1.15
CA ASP A 155 -2.49 -21.81 0.95
C ASP A 155 -2.04 -20.34 1.00
N ARG A 156 -2.80 -19.40 0.41
CA ARG A 156 -2.49 -17.96 0.48
C ARG A 156 -2.57 -17.38 1.88
N VAL A 157 -3.52 -17.79 2.71
CA VAL A 157 -3.56 -17.39 4.12
C VAL A 157 -2.33 -17.95 4.86
N HIS A 158 -1.95 -19.20 4.60
CA HIS A 158 -0.76 -19.80 5.20
C HIS A 158 0.53 -19.05 4.81
N GLU A 159 0.73 -18.79 3.52
CA GLU A 159 1.89 -18.02 3.02
C GLU A 159 1.91 -16.59 3.59
N MET A 160 0.75 -15.93 3.69
CA MET A 160 0.66 -14.60 4.30
C MET A 160 1.04 -14.62 5.77
N ASN A 161 0.55 -15.60 6.54
CA ASN A 161 0.92 -15.75 7.95
C ASN A 161 2.42 -16.00 8.09
N ARG A 162 3.00 -16.85 7.23
CA ARG A 162 4.44 -17.11 7.25
C ARG A 162 5.26 -15.86 6.92
N TYR A 163 4.83 -15.06 5.94
CA TYR A 163 5.43 -13.75 5.65
C TYR A 163 5.37 -12.82 6.88
N LEU A 164 4.21 -12.73 7.55
CA LEU A 164 4.02 -11.88 8.71
C LEU A 164 4.86 -12.33 9.92
N GLU A 165 5.02 -13.63 10.14
CA GLU A 165 5.93 -14.20 11.15
C GLU A 165 7.38 -13.79 10.89
N LEU A 166 7.89 -14.04 9.67
CA LEU A 166 9.26 -13.68 9.27
C LEU A 166 9.52 -12.19 9.40
N ARG A 167 8.54 -11.37 8.97
CA ARG A 167 8.57 -9.93 9.18
C ARG A 167 8.63 -9.58 10.66
N GLY A 168 7.77 -10.21 11.47
CA GLY A 168 7.75 -10.01 12.92
C GLY A 168 9.10 -10.33 13.57
N GLU A 169 9.72 -11.46 13.23
CA GLU A 169 11.04 -11.86 13.72
C GLU A 169 12.12 -10.85 13.35
N ALA A 170 12.17 -10.44 12.08
CA ALA A 170 13.16 -9.49 11.57
C ALA A 170 13.04 -8.12 12.24
N TYR A 171 11.85 -7.53 12.27
CA TYR A 171 11.63 -6.22 12.87
C TYR A 171 11.77 -6.24 14.40
N ARG A 172 11.42 -7.33 15.08
CA ARG A 172 11.67 -7.47 16.52
C ARG A 172 13.17 -7.38 16.84
N LYS A 173 14.01 -7.96 15.99
CA LYS A 173 15.47 -7.96 16.13
C LYS A 173 16.08 -6.59 15.76
N ALA A 174 15.63 -5.99 14.66
CA ALA A 174 16.16 -4.74 14.15
C ALA A 174 15.70 -3.51 14.98
N GLU A 175 14.46 -3.53 15.48
CA GLU A 175 13.81 -2.43 16.17
C GLU A 175 13.34 -2.87 17.58
N PRO A 176 14.25 -3.21 18.52
CA PRO A 176 13.86 -3.70 19.85
C PRO A 176 13.10 -2.66 20.68
N ARG A 177 13.24 -1.37 20.36
CA ARG A 177 12.48 -0.27 20.97
C ARG A 177 11.13 0.01 20.28
N GLY A 178 10.85 -0.71 19.19
CA GLY A 178 9.66 -0.53 18.37
C GLY A 178 9.77 0.61 17.36
N ARG A 179 8.67 0.87 16.66
CA ARG A 179 8.57 1.90 15.63
C ARG A 179 8.76 3.30 16.20
N SER A 180 9.48 4.12 15.47
CA SER A 180 9.73 5.53 15.71
C SER A 180 8.99 6.38 14.67
N LEU A 181 8.88 7.68 14.89
CA LEU A 181 8.27 8.57 13.89
C LEU A 181 9.12 8.66 12.61
N GLU A 182 10.42 8.42 12.73
CA GLU A 182 11.41 8.41 11.67
C GLU A 182 11.17 7.31 10.63
N ASP A 183 10.47 6.24 11.03
CA ASP A 183 10.13 5.12 10.14
C ASP A 183 9.01 5.45 9.15
N ILE A 184 8.39 6.63 9.26
CA ILE A 184 7.46 7.17 8.25
C ILE A 184 8.24 8.03 7.25
N TRP A 185 8.11 7.69 5.98
CA TRP A 185 8.70 8.44 4.88
C TRP A 185 8.12 9.85 4.82
N ASN A 186 8.98 10.86 4.85
CA ASN A 186 8.57 12.27 4.88
C ASN A 186 8.61 12.97 3.51
N GLY A 187 8.71 12.20 2.41
CA GLY A 187 8.82 12.78 1.07
C GLY A 187 10.19 13.38 0.77
N ASN A 188 11.22 13.07 1.57
CA ASN A 188 12.51 13.77 1.55
C ASN A 188 12.37 15.30 1.72
N GLY A 189 11.30 15.75 2.38
CA GLY A 189 11.00 17.16 2.65
C GLY A 189 10.35 17.94 1.50
N GLU A 190 10.33 17.41 0.27
CA GLU A 190 9.81 18.13 -0.90
C GLU A 190 8.71 17.37 -1.66
N ASN A 191 8.60 16.06 -1.45
CA ASN A 191 7.67 15.22 -2.22
C ASN A 191 6.30 15.12 -1.55
N GLU A 192 5.30 15.74 -2.16
CA GLU A 192 3.90 15.73 -1.73
C GLU A 192 3.22 14.35 -1.77
N ASN A 193 3.83 13.35 -2.40
CA ASN A 193 3.32 11.98 -2.44
C ASN A 193 3.44 11.22 -1.10
N ALA A 194 4.09 11.80 -0.09
CA ALA A 194 4.34 11.14 1.20
C ALA A 194 3.10 10.90 2.05
N ALA A 195 2.03 11.68 1.83
CA ALA A 195 0.74 11.47 2.45
C ALA A 195 -0.36 11.58 1.40
N LEU A 196 -1.28 10.62 1.44
CA LEU A 196 -2.43 10.58 0.55
C LEU A 196 -3.70 10.40 1.36
N THR A 197 -4.79 10.95 0.86
CA THR A 197 -6.14 10.68 1.34
C THR A 197 -6.93 9.98 0.26
N VAL A 198 -7.59 8.88 0.64
CA VAL A 198 -8.53 8.18 -0.21
C VAL A 198 -9.94 8.47 0.27
N PHE A 199 -10.81 8.87 -0.65
CA PHE A 199 -12.25 9.02 -0.41
C PHE A 199 -13.03 8.06 -1.29
N ARG A 200 -13.90 7.25 -0.68
CA ARG A 200 -14.85 6.41 -1.39
C ARG A 200 -16.15 7.18 -1.60
N ASN A 201 -16.67 7.16 -2.82
CA ASN A 201 -17.93 7.75 -3.21
C ASN A 201 -18.80 6.65 -3.83
N PHE A 202 -19.52 5.91 -2.98
CA PHE A 202 -20.42 4.82 -3.37
C PHE A 202 -19.71 3.73 -4.20
N ASP A 203 -19.82 3.80 -5.53
CA ASP A 203 -19.28 2.83 -6.50
C ASP A 203 -17.96 3.27 -7.14
N ASN A 204 -17.39 4.39 -6.67
CA ASN A 204 -16.13 4.95 -7.09
C ASN A 204 -15.29 5.42 -5.90
N ALA A 205 -14.04 5.82 -6.16
CA ALA A 205 -13.16 6.39 -5.17
C ALA A 205 -12.20 7.39 -5.83
N MET A 206 -11.61 8.28 -5.03
CA MET A 206 -10.60 9.25 -5.44
C MET A 206 -9.43 9.25 -4.48
N VAL A 207 -8.29 9.73 -4.96
CA VAL A 207 -7.07 9.94 -4.18
C VAL A 207 -6.70 11.41 -4.32
N THR A 208 -6.23 12.02 -3.22
CA THR A 208 -5.60 13.34 -3.21
C THR A 208 -4.33 13.28 -2.37
N THR A 209 -3.36 14.15 -2.63
CA THR A 209 -2.21 14.34 -1.74
C THR A 209 -2.63 15.06 -0.46
N GLY A 210 -1.82 14.89 0.58
CA GLY A 210 -2.03 15.43 1.92
C GLY A 210 -3.09 14.69 2.76
N PHE A 211 -3.17 15.08 4.03
CA PHE A 211 -4.22 14.64 4.95
C PHE A 211 -5.44 15.56 4.83
N SER A 212 -6.42 15.13 4.05
CA SER A 212 -7.71 15.79 3.87
C SER A 212 -8.79 15.08 4.67
N GLY A 213 -9.79 15.84 5.14
CA GLY A 213 -10.92 15.35 5.91
C GLY A 213 -10.66 15.27 7.41
N GLY A 214 -11.62 14.68 8.12
CA GLY A 214 -11.52 14.44 9.57
C GLY A 214 -10.51 13.35 9.89
N LEU A 215 -10.26 13.09 11.17
CA LEU A 215 -9.43 11.97 11.60
C LEU A 215 -10.08 10.64 11.14
N PRO A 216 -9.47 9.89 10.19
CA PRO A 216 -10.12 8.72 9.64
C PRO A 216 -10.17 7.59 10.66
N LYS A 217 -11.03 6.61 10.35
CA LYS A 217 -11.16 5.39 11.15
C LYS A 217 -9.85 4.59 11.14
N THR A 218 -9.26 4.39 9.96
CA THR A 218 -8.00 3.66 9.75
C THR A 218 -6.98 4.49 8.97
N LEU A 219 -5.71 4.07 9.06
CA LEU A 219 -4.59 4.56 8.26
C LEU A 219 -3.84 3.35 7.71
N TRP A 220 -3.25 3.48 6.52
CA TRP A 220 -2.34 2.48 5.97
C TRP A 220 -0.91 3.01 6.01
N VAL A 221 0.02 2.17 6.46
CA VAL A 221 1.47 2.39 6.29
C VAL A 221 1.98 1.33 5.31
N MET A 222 2.33 1.74 4.08
CA MET A 222 2.78 0.82 3.04
C MET A 222 4.30 0.72 2.98
N ASP A 223 4.81 -0.50 3.21
CA ASP A 223 6.19 -0.88 2.93
C ASP A 223 6.39 -1.21 1.43
N TYR A 224 7.64 -1.42 1.02
CA TYR A 224 8.00 -1.69 -0.37
C TYR A 224 7.25 -2.90 -0.96
N PRO A 225 7.31 -4.11 -0.37
CA PRO A 225 6.64 -5.28 -0.91
C PRO A 225 5.15 -5.06 -1.02
N MET A 226 4.51 -4.39 -0.04
CA MET A 226 3.07 -4.17 -0.06
C MET A 226 2.65 -3.20 -1.17
N LEU A 227 3.36 -2.07 -1.36
CA LEU A 227 3.03 -1.11 -2.41
C LEU A 227 3.14 -1.74 -3.79
N GLU A 228 4.22 -2.46 -4.05
CA GLU A 228 4.44 -3.09 -5.34
C GLU A 228 3.51 -4.28 -5.60
N ARG A 229 3.28 -5.13 -4.60
CA ARG A 229 2.31 -6.23 -4.72
C ARG A 229 0.91 -5.73 -4.97
N THR A 230 0.51 -4.62 -4.35
CA THR A 230 -0.81 -3.99 -4.58
C THR A 230 -0.91 -3.50 -6.02
N TYR A 231 0.16 -2.82 -6.48
CA TYR A 231 0.60 -2.68 -7.87
C TYR A 231 0.08 -3.76 -8.82
N TYR A 232 0.78 -4.88 -8.74
CA TYR A 232 0.62 -5.98 -9.65
C TYR A 232 -0.70 -6.71 -9.44
N LEU A 233 -1.17 -6.87 -8.20
CA LEU A 233 -2.42 -7.57 -7.91
C LEU A 233 -3.62 -6.88 -8.55
N LEU A 234 -3.72 -5.56 -8.38
CA LEU A 234 -4.92 -4.79 -8.68
C LEU A 234 -4.90 -4.13 -10.05
N VAL A 235 -3.73 -3.97 -10.67
CA VAL A 235 -3.59 -3.28 -11.96
C VAL A 235 -3.06 -4.23 -13.03
N VAL A 236 -1.87 -4.80 -12.84
CA VAL A 236 -1.22 -5.61 -13.88
C VAL A 236 -1.94 -6.96 -14.06
N ASN A 237 -2.21 -7.65 -12.96
CA ASN A 237 -2.76 -9.00 -12.97
C ASN A 237 -4.29 -9.01 -12.88
N PHE A 238 -4.95 -7.90 -12.57
CA PHE A 238 -6.41 -7.88 -12.49
C PHE A 238 -7.03 -8.05 -13.87
N ASN A 239 -7.84 -9.11 -14.03
CA ASN A 239 -8.53 -9.39 -15.28
C ASN A 239 -10.01 -9.00 -15.18
N VAL A 240 -10.37 -7.87 -15.78
CA VAL A 240 -11.76 -7.37 -15.86
C VAL A 240 -12.71 -8.33 -16.59
N TYR A 241 -12.18 -9.16 -17.50
CA TYR A 241 -12.93 -10.17 -18.24
C TYR A 241 -12.81 -11.57 -17.59
N GLY A 242 -12.16 -11.67 -16.42
CA GLY A 242 -12.00 -12.91 -15.68
C GLY A 242 -13.29 -13.36 -15.01
N SER A 243 -13.34 -14.64 -14.64
CA SER A 243 -14.50 -15.22 -13.94
C SER A 243 -14.80 -14.50 -12.61
N VAL A 244 -16.04 -14.63 -12.12
CA VAL A 244 -16.44 -14.13 -10.80
C VAL A 244 -15.54 -14.70 -9.69
N ALA A 245 -15.14 -15.97 -9.80
CA ALA A 245 -14.23 -16.61 -8.85
C ALA A 245 -12.86 -15.90 -8.84
N THR A 246 -12.30 -15.61 -10.01
CA THR A 246 -11.02 -14.92 -10.15
C THR A 246 -11.04 -13.50 -9.57
N GLN A 247 -12.13 -12.76 -9.79
CA GLN A 247 -12.31 -11.43 -9.23
C GLN A 247 -12.48 -11.49 -7.69
N ALA A 248 -13.21 -12.48 -7.19
CA ALA A 248 -13.38 -12.72 -5.75
C ALA A 248 -12.06 -13.12 -5.07
N GLU A 249 -11.23 -13.95 -5.70
CA GLU A 249 -9.91 -14.34 -5.19
C GLU A 249 -9.00 -13.11 -5.01
N THR A 250 -8.96 -12.25 -6.03
CA THR A 250 -8.17 -10.99 -5.99
C THR A 250 -8.66 -10.09 -4.86
N ARG A 251 -9.97 -9.96 -4.69
CA ARG A 251 -10.58 -9.20 -3.60
C ARG A 251 -10.20 -9.74 -2.23
N LEU A 252 -10.34 -11.06 -2.02
CA LEU A 252 -10.04 -11.69 -0.73
C LEU A 252 -8.56 -11.53 -0.37
N TYR A 253 -7.68 -11.68 -1.36
CA TYR A 253 -6.24 -11.49 -1.14
C TYR A 253 -5.89 -10.02 -0.84
N PHE A 254 -6.50 -9.07 -1.55
CA PHE A 254 -6.32 -7.66 -1.25
C PHE A 254 -6.82 -7.30 0.16
N ASP A 255 -7.89 -7.92 0.63
CA ASP A 255 -8.42 -7.70 1.98
C ASP A 255 -7.40 -8.10 3.08
N LEU A 256 -6.60 -9.16 2.86
CA LEU A 256 -5.45 -9.49 3.73
C LEU A 256 -4.37 -8.40 3.66
N MET A 257 -4.02 -7.95 2.46
CA MET A 257 -2.99 -6.91 2.28
C MET A 257 -3.40 -5.58 2.92
N ARG A 258 -4.67 -5.21 2.77
CA ARG A 258 -5.28 -4.05 3.41
C ARG A 258 -5.14 -4.12 4.93
N ALA A 259 -5.55 -5.26 5.51
CA ALA A 259 -5.42 -5.48 6.95
C ALA A 259 -3.97 -5.39 7.43
N ASN A 260 -3.01 -5.88 6.63
CA ASN A 260 -1.59 -5.74 6.95
C ASN A 260 -1.13 -4.27 6.92
N GLY A 261 -1.61 -3.47 5.97
CA GLY A 261 -1.34 -2.03 5.95
C GLY A 261 -1.89 -1.29 7.17
N GLU A 262 -3.05 -1.72 7.66
CA GLU A 262 -3.65 -1.22 8.91
C GLU A 262 -2.89 -1.70 10.15
N ASN A 263 -2.45 -2.95 10.18
CA ASN A 263 -1.62 -3.49 11.26
C ASN A 263 -0.24 -2.82 11.32
N ASN A 264 0.34 -2.46 10.17
CA ASN A 264 1.55 -1.65 10.13
C ASN A 264 1.35 -0.32 10.85
N PHE A 265 0.20 0.34 10.64
CA PHE A 265 -0.16 1.55 11.38
C PHE A 265 -0.28 1.27 12.90
N LEU A 266 -0.89 0.16 13.30
CA LEU A 266 -1.03 -0.19 14.72
C LEU A 266 0.32 -0.33 15.45
N HIS A 267 1.40 -0.69 14.76
CA HIS A 267 2.75 -0.72 15.36
C HIS A 267 3.30 0.64 15.78
N PHE A 268 2.73 1.73 15.27
CA PHE A 268 3.02 3.08 15.76
C PHE A 268 2.16 3.48 16.96
N MET A 269 1.15 2.69 17.35
CA MET A 269 0.34 2.95 18.55
C MET A 269 0.96 2.29 19.78
N PRO A 270 0.68 2.79 21.01
CA PRO A 270 1.00 2.07 22.25
C PRO A 270 0.40 0.65 22.25
N PRO A 271 1.13 -0.38 22.73
CA PRO A 271 0.66 -1.77 22.71
C PRO A 271 -0.74 -1.97 23.29
N GLN A 272 -1.05 -1.24 24.37
CA GLN A 272 -2.27 -1.40 25.15
C GLN A 272 -3.54 -0.99 24.40
N VAL A 273 -3.42 -0.24 23.30
CA VAL A 273 -4.58 0.22 22.52
C VAL A 273 -4.73 -0.50 21.18
N ARG A 274 -3.77 -1.35 20.77
CA ARG A 274 -3.71 -1.91 19.40
C ARG A 274 -4.92 -2.80 19.08
N THR A 275 -5.16 -3.87 19.85
CA THR A 275 -6.34 -4.72 19.65
C THR A 275 -7.65 -3.96 19.80
N GLY A 276 -7.78 -3.12 20.84
CA GLY A 276 -9.01 -2.35 21.05
C GLY A 276 -9.32 -1.42 19.87
N MET A 277 -8.28 -0.78 19.30
CA MET A 277 -8.41 0.06 18.12
C MET A 277 -8.79 -0.75 16.89
N ARG A 278 -8.09 -1.87 16.62
CA ARG A 278 -8.41 -2.76 15.49
C ARG A 278 -9.85 -3.26 15.56
N ASP A 279 -10.26 -3.76 16.71
CA ASP A 279 -11.57 -4.37 16.90
C ASP A 279 -12.70 -3.33 16.79
N SER A 280 -12.43 -2.07 17.13
CA SER A 280 -13.36 -0.96 16.89
C SER A 280 -13.66 -0.73 15.40
N TRP A 281 -12.78 -1.19 14.51
CA TRP A 281 -12.99 -1.02 13.08
C TRP A 281 -13.96 -2.05 12.49
N TYR A 282 -14.08 -3.21 13.11
CA TYR A 282 -14.80 -4.36 12.57
C TYR A 282 -15.89 -4.81 13.54
N LEU A 283 -17.08 -4.24 13.35
CA LEU A 283 -18.23 -4.49 14.21
C LEU A 283 -19.06 -5.70 13.74
N GLY A 284 -19.56 -6.48 14.71
CA GLY A 284 -20.38 -7.67 14.47
C GLY A 284 -19.60 -8.98 14.65
N SER A 285 -20.31 -10.03 15.08
CA SER A 285 -19.71 -11.32 15.48
C SER A 285 -18.87 -11.96 14.38
N ASP A 286 -19.35 -11.91 13.13
CA ASP A 286 -18.66 -12.55 12.00
C ASP A 286 -17.40 -11.78 11.62
N ALA A 287 -17.47 -10.45 11.66
CA ALA A 287 -16.31 -9.59 11.40
C ALA A 287 -15.26 -9.83 12.49
N GLN A 288 -15.61 -9.73 13.77
CA GLN A 288 -14.69 -9.98 14.89
C GLN A 288 -14.06 -11.38 14.85
N THR A 289 -14.84 -12.40 14.48
CA THR A 289 -14.32 -13.78 14.30
C THR A 289 -13.31 -13.85 13.15
N LYS A 290 -13.56 -13.14 12.05
CA LYS A 290 -12.63 -13.08 10.92
C LYS A 290 -11.33 -12.38 11.31
N ILE A 291 -11.41 -11.21 11.95
CA ILE A 291 -10.25 -10.41 12.36
C ILE A 291 -9.35 -11.19 13.31
N SER A 292 -9.92 -11.78 14.36
CA SER A 292 -9.17 -12.56 15.34
C SER A 292 -8.46 -13.80 14.77
N LYS A 293 -8.91 -14.31 13.61
CA LYS A 293 -8.32 -15.49 12.97
C LYS A 293 -7.36 -15.17 11.82
N LEU A 294 -7.58 -14.07 11.11
CA LEU A 294 -6.88 -13.78 9.86
C LEU A 294 -6.00 -12.53 9.94
N TYR A 295 -6.32 -11.57 10.80
CA TYR A 295 -5.65 -10.25 10.83
C TYR A 295 -4.94 -10.05 12.18
N GLU A 296 -4.16 -11.06 12.57
CA GLU A 296 -3.33 -11.01 13.76
C GLU A 296 -2.33 -9.84 13.70
N ILE A 297 -2.20 -9.13 14.82
CA ILE A 297 -1.19 -8.08 14.98
C ILE A 297 0.08 -8.76 15.46
N VAL A 298 0.91 -9.24 14.53
CA VAL A 298 2.18 -9.89 14.87
C VAL A 298 3.04 -8.94 15.68
N ASN A 299 3.60 -9.38 16.81
CA ASN A 299 4.35 -8.53 17.76
C ASN A 299 3.49 -7.44 18.44
N GLU A 300 2.23 -7.70 18.73
CA GLU A 300 1.35 -6.73 19.41
C GLU A 300 1.95 -6.11 20.68
N ASP A 301 2.68 -6.88 21.48
CA ASP A 301 3.24 -6.42 22.76
C ASP A 301 4.56 -5.64 22.63
N MET A 302 5.16 -5.56 21.44
CA MET A 302 6.40 -4.82 21.24
C MET A 302 6.20 -3.33 21.55
N PRO A 303 7.17 -2.66 22.19
CA PRO A 303 7.07 -1.23 22.50
C PRO A 303 6.92 -0.37 21.23
N VAL A 304 6.74 0.93 21.44
CA VAL A 304 6.81 1.94 20.39
C VAL A 304 7.73 3.06 20.86
N ASP A 305 8.63 3.53 20.00
CA ASP A 305 9.60 4.58 20.29
C ASP A 305 9.02 5.96 19.94
N ILE A 306 7.78 6.20 20.37
CA ILE A 306 7.08 7.49 20.22
C ILE A 306 6.63 7.93 21.62
N PRO A 307 7.06 9.11 22.09
CA PRO A 307 6.77 9.57 23.45
C PRO A 307 5.37 10.17 23.54
N TYR A 308 4.34 9.32 23.51
CA TYR A 308 2.94 9.71 23.71
C TYR A 308 2.71 10.36 25.08
N LYS A 309 1.89 11.42 25.11
CA LYS A 309 1.60 12.20 26.31
C LYS A 309 0.11 12.28 26.64
N GLY A 310 -0.77 12.05 25.67
CA GLY A 310 -2.21 12.18 25.82
C GLY A 310 -2.97 10.85 25.91
N ASP A 311 -4.28 10.96 26.13
CA ASP A 311 -5.20 9.82 26.20
C ASP A 311 -5.75 9.41 24.81
N ASP A 312 -5.45 10.18 23.76
CA ASP A 312 -5.77 9.86 22.35
C ASP A 312 -4.49 9.70 21.53
N PRO A 313 -3.84 8.52 21.58
CA PRO A 313 -2.60 8.28 20.85
C PRO A 313 -2.76 8.37 19.33
N LYS A 314 -3.97 8.13 18.79
CA LYS A 314 -4.18 8.25 17.34
C LYS A 314 -4.15 9.71 16.90
N ALA A 315 -4.85 10.58 17.62
CA ALA A 315 -4.81 12.02 17.33
C ALA A 315 -3.40 12.60 17.53
N GLU A 316 -2.69 12.18 18.58
CA GLU A 316 -1.31 12.61 18.84
C GLU A 316 -0.35 12.14 17.73
N PHE A 317 -0.43 10.87 17.31
CA PHE A 317 0.36 10.34 16.20
C PHE A 317 0.13 11.13 14.92
N VAL A 318 -1.13 11.40 14.58
CA VAL A 318 -1.48 12.16 13.38
C VAL A 318 -0.91 13.56 13.43
N SER A 319 -0.94 14.23 14.59
CA SER A 319 -0.31 15.52 14.79
C SER A 319 1.20 15.47 14.56
N LEU A 320 1.88 14.47 15.15
CA LEU A 320 3.32 14.25 15.00
C LEU A 320 3.72 13.97 13.55
N VAL A 321 2.98 13.10 12.85
CA VAL A 321 3.22 12.78 11.43
C VAL A 321 2.94 13.99 10.54
N THR A 322 1.87 14.74 10.82
CA THR A 322 1.57 16.01 10.11
C THR A 322 2.74 16.99 10.25
N ALA A 323 3.28 17.15 11.46
CA ALA A 323 4.44 18.01 11.70
C ALA A 323 5.71 17.52 10.98
N ARG A 324 5.95 16.21 10.94
CA ARG A 324 7.07 15.61 10.21
C ARG A 324 6.99 15.80 8.70
N LEU A 325 5.79 15.66 8.13
CA LEU A 325 5.53 15.76 6.70
C LEU A 325 5.57 17.21 6.17
N GLN A 326 5.39 18.21 7.05
CA GLN A 326 5.39 19.62 6.67
C GLN A 326 4.45 19.90 5.49
N ALA A 327 4.94 20.47 4.39
CA ALA A 327 4.14 20.77 3.21
C ALA A 327 3.49 19.53 2.58
N ALA A 328 4.11 18.35 2.70
CA ALA A 328 3.55 17.11 2.15
C ALA A 328 2.29 16.63 2.90
N ALA A 329 2.04 17.11 4.13
CA ALA A 329 0.78 16.85 4.83
C ALA A 329 -0.41 17.60 4.22
N GLY A 330 -0.16 18.51 3.27
CA GLY A 330 -1.17 19.39 2.69
C GLY A 330 -1.52 20.57 3.62
N PRO A 331 -2.42 21.45 3.18
CA PRO A 331 -2.86 22.58 3.98
C PRO A 331 -3.64 22.11 5.23
N PRO A 332 -3.64 22.88 6.33
CA PRO A 332 -4.46 22.60 7.49
C PRO A 332 -5.95 22.48 7.12
N ASP A 333 -6.58 21.36 7.48
CA ASP A 333 -8.02 21.16 7.30
C ASP A 333 -8.78 21.64 8.54
N VAL A 334 -8.87 22.97 8.70
CA VAL A 334 -9.50 23.62 9.87
C VAL A 334 -10.97 23.23 9.99
N LEU A 335 -11.66 23.02 8.87
CA LEU A 335 -13.08 22.66 8.88
C LEU A 335 -13.33 21.33 9.59
N ASN A 336 -12.47 20.32 9.36
CA ASN A 336 -12.66 18.97 9.88
C ASN A 336 -11.81 18.64 11.10
N ARG A 337 -10.74 19.41 11.38
CA ARG A 337 -9.74 19.12 12.41
C ARG A 337 -9.43 20.32 13.31
N CYS A 338 -10.39 21.24 13.51
CA CYS A 338 -10.19 22.38 14.41
C CYS A 338 -9.87 21.92 15.85
N PRO A 339 -8.93 22.56 16.56
CA PRO A 339 -8.63 22.21 17.95
C PRO A 339 -9.78 22.53 18.92
N SER A 340 -10.68 23.44 18.54
CA SER A 340 -11.79 23.88 19.39
C SER A 340 -13.04 24.11 18.56
N ALA A 341 -14.08 23.32 18.82
CA ALA A 341 -15.38 23.52 18.19
C ALA A 341 -16.04 24.83 18.69
N PRO A 342 -16.81 25.53 17.85
CA PRO A 342 -17.12 25.19 16.46
C PRO A 342 -16.03 25.61 15.45
N CYS A 343 -15.74 24.74 14.48
CA CYS A 343 -14.68 24.91 13.46
C CYS A 343 -14.89 26.04 12.43
N TYR A 344 -15.82 26.96 12.66
CA TYR A 344 -16.17 28.06 11.74
C TYR A 344 -15.96 29.46 12.33
N SER A 345 -15.33 29.57 13.51
CA SER A 345 -15.01 30.85 14.15
C SER A 345 -13.60 31.35 13.79
N ALA A 346 -13.37 32.66 13.88
CA ALA A 346 -12.04 33.23 13.68
C ALA A 346 -11.10 32.75 14.80
N GLY A 347 -10.03 32.03 14.44
CA GLY A 347 -9.10 31.41 15.38
C GLY A 347 -9.40 29.94 15.72
N ALA A 348 -10.36 29.31 15.02
CA ALA A 348 -10.58 27.87 15.01
C ALA A 348 -9.48 27.10 14.26
#